data_AF-A0A0A9ZH22-F1
#
_entry.id   AF-A0A0A9ZH22-F1
#
_cell.length_a   1.000
_cell.length_b   1.000
_cell.length_c   1.000
_cell.angle_alpha   90.00
_cell.angle_beta   90.00
_cell.angle_gamma   90.00
#
_symmetry.space_group_name_H-M   'P 1'
#
loop_
_entity.id
_entity.type
_entity.pdbx_description
1 polymer ?
#
loop_
_entity_poly.entity_id
_entity_poly.type
_entity_poly.pdbx_seq_one_letter_code
_entity_poly.pdbx_strand_id
1 'polypeptide(L)'
;MVTETDLRLVHADIISDEPGSSECKEAIKRLTVEIEDPNELCRSLPIIFNEYYGIVECIFEGVSRTKRKSLIKPLVKWLLTIAEKFADLLAEHGDVIMKLCCKLDRDTKIDTLVTQGCEIFIAVVKKAPWIFHDVQKIFNAYKLRLENLSISFGGLKTIHFLEAVELMVEKYPDQLNVHFSDLWQIIVAKLCQFEEQKSSSLIVPYSNLLLKLKIHFTPNDEQCTALYTFFKNHIRSATLPCCSTYDVILPFFTKMMQFFGQHLLQDCELWHGYFCKHMEMKLEMSPVTTDSDYTKKYPIDEFYQNIFSLEALESEVTHIKYFRHYLNSLLGNRCLKFYDASCIILWSGRMNEKFLTLKDTELFLESIVHFIFYSLRRSGTLEKYLISISIQSVCLLTRVNASLFAKYQKLIINLMDSLSSAQDLGENDYVIHTLQVCLLNIPSASDHILRAYIYRNMWRHCSLKWPSCPQKQLSNNCDVTTCTGCSYAKFWKKLLDKKFFFECPTNRLT
;
A
#
# COMPACT_ATOMS: atom_id res chain seq x y z
N MET A 1 -30.18 -4.87 12.28
CA MET A 1 -30.49 -4.98 13.71
C MET A 1 -31.17 -6.33 13.97
N VAL A 2 -30.89 -6.95 15.12
CA VAL A 2 -31.67 -8.10 15.64
C VAL A 2 -32.88 -7.48 16.34
N THR A 3 -34.09 -7.86 15.95
CA THR A 3 -35.31 -7.28 16.53
C THR A 3 -35.67 -7.95 17.85
N GLU A 4 -36.43 -7.27 18.71
CA GLU A 4 -36.99 -7.86 19.93
C GLU A 4 -37.78 -9.15 19.63
N THR A 5 -38.42 -9.21 18.46
CA THR A 5 -39.13 -10.38 17.94
C THR A 5 -38.20 -11.56 17.68
N ASP A 6 -36.98 -11.34 17.17
CA ASP A 6 -35.98 -12.39 16.92
C ASP A 6 -35.50 -13.02 18.25
N LEU A 7 -35.29 -12.20 19.29
CA LEU A 7 -34.92 -12.67 20.63
C LEU A 7 -36.11 -13.37 21.34
N ARG A 8 -37.34 -12.91 21.14
CA ARG A 8 -38.56 -13.55 21.65
C ARG A 8 -38.82 -14.92 20.99
N LEU A 9 -38.49 -15.10 19.72
CA LEU A 9 -38.52 -16.40 19.03
C LEU A 9 -37.47 -17.36 19.62
N VAL A 10 -36.27 -16.85 19.95
CA VAL A 10 -35.24 -17.62 20.67
C VAL A 10 -35.74 -18.04 22.07
N HIS A 11 -36.43 -17.14 22.76
CA HIS A 11 -37.03 -17.38 24.07
C HIS A 11 -38.14 -18.45 24.03
N ALA A 12 -39.01 -18.45 23.01
CA ALA A 12 -40.10 -19.43 22.88
C ALA A 12 -39.58 -20.87 22.67
N ASP A 13 -38.56 -21.05 21.83
CA ASP A 13 -37.99 -22.37 21.47
C ASP A 13 -37.02 -22.93 22.55
N ILE A 14 -36.42 -22.09 23.39
CA ILE A 14 -35.58 -22.54 24.53
C ILE A 14 -36.45 -22.99 25.72
N ILE A 15 -37.67 -22.45 25.83
CA ILE A 15 -38.57 -22.73 26.95
C ILE A 15 -39.36 -24.02 26.74
N SER A 16 -39.57 -24.47 25.48
CA SER A 16 -40.55 -25.52 25.16
C SER A 16 -40.12 -26.98 25.36
N ASP A 17 -38.83 -27.31 25.55
CA ASP A 17 -38.38 -28.69 25.84
C ASP A 17 -37.16 -28.71 26.82
N GLU A 18 -37.20 -29.55 27.87
CA GLU A 18 -36.27 -29.70 29.02
C GLU A 18 -34.73 -29.74 28.74
N PRO A 19 -33.89 -29.83 29.80
CA PRO A 19 -33.51 -28.79 30.75
C PRO A 19 -32.30 -28.01 30.22
N GLY A 20 -32.48 -26.74 29.84
CA GLY A 20 -31.43 -25.76 30.09
C GLY A 20 -31.53 -25.35 31.56
N SER A 21 -30.41 -25.05 32.23
CA SER A 21 -30.48 -24.57 33.61
C SER A 21 -31.47 -23.40 33.69
N SER A 22 -32.25 -23.32 34.76
CA SER A 22 -33.19 -22.22 34.98
C SER A 22 -32.50 -20.85 34.82
N GLU A 23 -31.18 -20.78 35.05
CA GLU A 23 -30.37 -19.58 34.88
C GLU A 23 -30.11 -19.18 33.41
N CYS A 24 -29.91 -20.11 32.45
CA CYS A 24 -29.78 -19.75 31.01
C CYS A 24 -31.11 -19.14 30.49
N LYS A 25 -32.26 -19.66 30.95
CA LYS A 25 -33.58 -19.08 30.63
C LYS A 25 -33.71 -17.65 31.18
N GLU A 26 -33.19 -17.41 32.38
CA GLU A 26 -33.27 -16.10 33.02
C GLU A 26 -32.27 -15.08 32.45
N ALA A 27 -31.08 -15.53 32.05
CA ALA A 27 -30.10 -14.71 31.31
C ALA A 27 -30.73 -14.17 30.02
N ILE A 28 -31.33 -15.05 29.20
CA ILE A 28 -31.98 -14.69 27.93
C ILE A 28 -33.17 -13.75 28.14
N LYS A 29 -33.93 -13.92 29.22
CA LYS A 29 -35.03 -13.02 29.57
C LYS A 29 -34.56 -11.59 29.84
N ARG A 30 -33.37 -11.41 30.45
CA ARG A 30 -32.76 -10.10 30.72
C ARG A 30 -32.13 -9.45 29.48
N LEU A 31 -31.92 -10.22 28.41
CA LEU A 31 -31.24 -9.79 27.17
C LEU A 31 -32.17 -9.20 26.10
N THR A 32 -33.48 -9.16 26.35
CA THR A 32 -34.47 -8.55 25.43
C THR A 32 -34.39 -7.03 25.37
N VAL A 33 -33.48 -6.41 26.12
CA VAL A 33 -33.24 -4.96 26.11
C VAL A 33 -32.23 -4.61 25.00
N GLU A 34 -32.58 -3.66 24.12
CA GLU A 34 -31.60 -3.02 23.24
C GLU A 34 -30.56 -2.32 24.13
N ILE A 35 -29.41 -2.98 24.34
CA ILE A 35 -28.36 -2.43 25.20
C ILE A 35 -27.67 -1.29 24.45
N GLU A 36 -28.17 -0.07 24.64
CA GLU A 36 -27.51 1.17 24.20
C GLU A 36 -26.60 1.76 25.30
N ASP A 37 -26.84 1.44 26.58
CA ASP A 37 -26.05 1.93 27.73
C ASP A 37 -24.87 0.99 28.07
N PRO A 38 -23.61 1.47 28.01
CA PRO A 38 -22.42 0.72 28.43
C PRO A 38 -22.48 0.19 29.88
N ASN A 39 -23.14 0.90 30.79
CA ASN A 39 -23.18 0.53 32.20
C ASN A 39 -24.12 -0.65 32.45
N GLU A 40 -25.24 -0.73 31.73
CA GLU A 40 -26.14 -1.89 31.75
C GLU A 40 -25.49 -3.12 31.14
N LEU A 41 -24.70 -2.92 30.08
CA LEU A 41 -23.87 -3.99 29.51
C LEU A 41 -22.89 -4.52 30.55
N CYS A 42 -22.08 -3.65 31.17
CA CYS A 42 -21.08 -4.04 32.17
C CYS A 42 -21.67 -4.86 33.32
N ARG A 43 -22.87 -4.54 33.80
CA ARG A 43 -23.56 -5.33 34.84
C ARG A 43 -24.01 -6.70 34.35
N SER A 44 -24.25 -6.84 33.05
CA SER A 44 -24.75 -8.06 32.41
C SER A 44 -23.63 -8.97 31.90
N LEU A 45 -22.43 -8.44 31.62
CA LEU A 45 -21.30 -9.19 31.05
C LEU A 45 -20.95 -10.47 31.84
N PRO A 46 -20.89 -10.49 33.19
CA PRO A 46 -20.60 -11.71 33.93
C PRO A 46 -21.64 -12.82 33.76
N ILE A 47 -22.89 -12.45 33.49
CA ILE A 47 -23.99 -13.40 33.21
C ILE A 47 -23.92 -13.86 31.75
N ILE A 48 -23.64 -12.94 30.82
CA ILE A 48 -23.56 -13.21 29.38
C ILE A 48 -22.42 -14.19 29.06
N PHE A 49 -21.23 -13.92 29.62
CA PHE A 49 -20.00 -14.67 29.37
C PHE A 49 -19.72 -15.75 30.42
N ASN A 50 -20.71 -16.13 31.24
CA ASN A 50 -20.54 -17.22 32.17
C ASN A 50 -20.39 -18.55 31.41
N GLU A 51 -19.29 -19.27 31.67
CA GLU A 51 -18.97 -20.53 30.98
C GLU A 51 -19.93 -21.69 31.34
N TYR A 52 -20.71 -21.58 32.41
CA TYR A 52 -21.56 -22.67 32.90
C TYR A 52 -23.05 -22.49 32.61
N TYR A 53 -23.52 -21.25 32.40
CA TYR A 53 -24.95 -20.96 32.23
C TYR A 53 -25.26 -19.70 31.42
N GLY A 54 -24.25 -19.03 30.87
CA GLY A 54 -24.42 -17.79 30.10
C GLY A 54 -24.84 -18.02 28.65
N ILE A 55 -25.04 -16.94 27.88
CA ILE A 55 -25.37 -17.02 26.43
C ILE A 55 -24.34 -17.85 25.69
N VAL A 56 -23.06 -17.69 26.04
CA VAL A 56 -21.96 -18.43 25.41
C VAL A 56 -22.15 -19.94 25.56
N GLU A 57 -22.58 -20.41 26.74
CA GLU A 57 -22.89 -21.82 26.95
C GLU A 57 -24.14 -22.25 26.15
N CYS A 58 -25.18 -21.41 26.11
CA CYS A 58 -26.37 -21.71 25.31
C CYS A 58 -26.03 -21.77 23.79
N ILE A 59 -25.06 -20.98 23.30
CA ILE A 59 -24.50 -21.12 21.94
C ILE A 59 -23.70 -22.42 21.81
N PHE A 60 -22.84 -22.74 22.78
CA PHE A 60 -22.04 -23.95 22.78
C PHE A 60 -22.87 -25.23 22.71
N GLU A 61 -23.91 -25.36 23.53
CA GLU A 61 -24.85 -26.48 23.46
C GLU A 61 -25.59 -26.51 22.14
N GLY A 62 -25.98 -25.33 21.62
CA GLY A 62 -26.68 -25.19 20.36
C GLY A 62 -25.87 -25.71 19.18
N VAL A 63 -24.56 -25.40 19.11
CA VAL A 63 -23.70 -25.82 18.00
C VAL A 63 -23.61 -27.34 17.92
N SER A 64 -23.58 -28.04 19.07
CA SER A 64 -23.53 -29.50 19.15
C SER A 64 -24.86 -30.20 18.83
N ARG A 65 -26.01 -29.51 18.90
CA ARG A 65 -27.35 -30.10 18.69
C ARG A 65 -27.99 -29.62 17.39
N THR A 66 -28.14 -30.53 16.42
CA THR A 66 -28.69 -30.23 15.07
C THR A 66 -30.06 -29.54 15.04
N LYS A 67 -30.91 -29.75 16.07
CA LYS A 67 -32.27 -29.16 16.14
C LYS A 67 -32.32 -27.69 16.59
N ARG A 68 -31.25 -27.11 17.15
CA ARG A 68 -31.25 -25.74 17.71
C ARG A 68 -30.57 -24.69 16.81
N LYS A 69 -30.29 -25.02 15.55
CA LYS A 69 -29.52 -24.19 14.61
C LYS A 69 -30.17 -22.85 14.24
N SER A 70 -31.50 -22.75 14.28
CA SER A 70 -32.25 -21.51 14.04
C SER A 70 -32.05 -20.47 15.15
N LEU A 71 -31.80 -20.93 16.39
CA LEU A 71 -31.70 -20.11 17.59
C LEU A 71 -30.34 -19.44 17.78
N ILE A 72 -29.29 -20.06 17.25
CA ILE A 72 -27.90 -19.62 17.46
C ILE A 72 -27.57 -18.42 16.59
N LYS A 73 -28.12 -18.34 15.37
CA LYS A 73 -27.82 -17.25 14.42
C LYS A 73 -28.15 -15.86 14.98
N PRO A 74 -29.34 -15.62 15.59
CA PRO A 74 -29.62 -14.34 16.24
C PRO A 74 -28.66 -14.02 17.38
N LEU A 75 -28.32 -15.01 18.22
CA LEU A 75 -27.43 -14.81 19.38
C LEU A 75 -26.00 -14.46 18.96
N VAL A 76 -25.45 -15.15 17.96
CA VAL A 76 -24.11 -14.86 17.43
C VAL A 76 -24.09 -13.50 16.74
N LYS A 77 -25.14 -13.14 15.99
CA LYS A 77 -25.28 -11.81 15.38
C LYS A 77 -25.37 -10.68 16.43
N TRP A 78 -26.05 -10.94 17.54
CA TRP A 78 -26.13 -10.02 18.66
C TRP A 78 -24.76 -9.85 19.34
N LEU A 79 -24.04 -10.95 19.59
CA LEU A 79 -22.66 -10.90 20.13
C LEU A 79 -21.71 -10.14 19.20
N LEU A 80 -21.84 -10.29 17.88
CA LEU A 80 -21.10 -9.49 16.91
C LEU A 80 -21.38 -7.99 17.07
N THR A 81 -22.65 -7.62 17.23
CA THR A 81 -23.03 -6.21 17.44
C THR A 81 -22.40 -5.65 18.72
N ILE A 82 -22.30 -6.46 19.79
CA ILE A 82 -21.62 -6.05 21.02
C ILE A 82 -20.12 -5.95 20.82
N ALA A 83 -19.48 -6.92 20.16
CA ALA A 83 -18.06 -6.85 19.86
C ALA A 83 -17.72 -5.60 19.05
N GLU A 84 -18.53 -5.27 18.04
CA GLU A 84 -18.35 -4.07 17.22
C GLU A 84 -18.53 -2.77 18.01
N LYS A 85 -19.43 -2.70 19.00
CA LYS A 85 -19.70 -1.47 19.74
C LYS A 85 -18.84 -1.32 21.00
N PHE A 86 -18.60 -2.41 21.72
CA PHE A 86 -18.15 -2.42 23.12
C PHE A 86 -16.96 -3.34 23.39
N ALA A 87 -16.13 -3.66 22.38
CA ALA A 87 -14.97 -4.56 22.52
C ALA A 87 -14.08 -4.27 23.75
N ASP A 88 -13.85 -3.01 24.09
CA ASP A 88 -12.99 -2.63 25.22
C ASP A 88 -13.54 -3.14 26.58
N LEU A 89 -14.87 -3.22 26.70
CA LEU A 89 -15.54 -3.73 27.89
C LEU A 89 -15.52 -5.27 27.97
N LEU A 90 -15.20 -5.94 26.85
CA LEU A 90 -15.12 -7.40 26.79
C LEU A 90 -13.77 -7.95 27.24
N ALA A 91 -12.85 -7.09 27.69
CA ALA A 91 -11.47 -7.47 27.95
C ALA A 91 -11.30 -8.57 29.00
N GLU A 92 -12.09 -8.53 30.07
CA GLU A 92 -12.08 -9.55 31.13
C GLU A 92 -12.67 -10.90 30.67
N HIS A 93 -13.29 -10.94 29.50
CA HIS A 93 -13.94 -12.13 28.92
C HIS A 93 -13.24 -12.62 27.64
N GLY A 94 -12.01 -12.17 27.39
CA GLY A 94 -11.21 -12.56 26.23
C GLY A 94 -11.18 -14.07 26.00
N ASP A 95 -10.77 -14.85 27.00
CA ASP A 95 -10.65 -16.31 26.88
C ASP A 95 -11.99 -17.00 26.51
N VAL A 96 -13.11 -16.47 27.01
CA VAL A 96 -14.45 -17.00 26.71
C VAL A 96 -14.84 -16.72 25.26
N ILE A 97 -14.63 -15.48 24.80
CA ILE A 97 -14.87 -15.08 23.41
C ILE A 97 -13.97 -15.88 22.47
N MET A 98 -12.74 -16.11 22.89
CA MET A 98 -11.75 -16.92 22.17
C MET A 98 -12.27 -18.35 21.94
N LYS A 99 -12.68 -19.02 23.03
CA LYS A 99 -13.28 -20.36 22.99
C LYS A 99 -14.54 -20.37 22.11
N LEU A 100 -15.36 -19.32 22.19
CA LEU A 100 -16.56 -19.16 21.36
C LEU A 100 -16.22 -19.17 19.87
N CYS A 101 -15.32 -18.29 19.43
CA CYS A 101 -14.92 -18.20 18.03
C CYS A 101 -14.30 -19.51 17.52
N CYS A 102 -13.44 -20.17 18.32
CA CYS A 102 -12.86 -21.46 17.96
C CYS A 102 -13.90 -22.57 17.80
N LYS A 103 -14.90 -22.63 18.69
CA LYS A 103 -15.94 -23.66 18.66
C LYS A 103 -16.93 -23.42 17.53
N LEU A 104 -17.31 -22.16 17.28
CA LEU A 104 -18.08 -21.80 16.10
C LEU A 104 -17.35 -22.22 14.83
N ASP A 105 -16.04 -22.04 14.74
CA ASP A 105 -15.27 -22.43 13.56
C ASP A 105 -15.17 -23.95 13.36
N ARG A 106 -14.90 -24.70 14.43
CA ARG A 106 -14.63 -26.15 14.38
C ARG A 106 -15.88 -27.01 14.32
N ASP A 107 -16.88 -26.68 15.12
CA ASP A 107 -17.98 -27.61 15.41
C ASP A 107 -19.22 -27.34 14.54
N THR A 108 -19.32 -26.16 13.92
CA THR A 108 -20.45 -25.83 13.05
C THR A 108 -20.18 -26.17 11.58
N LYS A 109 -21.21 -26.70 10.92
CA LYS A 109 -21.24 -26.85 9.44
C LYS A 109 -21.94 -25.66 8.76
N ILE A 110 -22.32 -24.63 9.52
CA ILE A 110 -23.08 -23.47 9.02
C ILE A 110 -22.10 -22.33 8.72
N ASP A 111 -21.86 -22.10 7.43
CA ASP A 111 -20.91 -21.09 6.95
C ASP A 111 -21.14 -19.70 7.54
N THR A 112 -22.40 -19.26 7.70
CA THR A 112 -22.70 -17.95 8.29
C THR A 112 -22.24 -17.81 9.74
N LEU A 113 -22.32 -18.89 10.54
CA LEU A 113 -21.88 -18.87 11.93
C LEU A 113 -20.35 -18.85 12.03
N VAL A 114 -19.66 -19.54 11.11
CA VAL A 114 -18.20 -19.49 10.99
C VAL A 114 -17.74 -18.08 10.63
N THR A 115 -18.35 -17.48 9.62
CA THR A 115 -18.07 -16.09 9.21
C THR A 115 -18.26 -15.13 10.39
N GLN A 116 -19.40 -15.20 11.08
CA GLN A 116 -19.68 -14.34 12.23
C GLN A 116 -18.73 -14.58 13.41
N GLY A 117 -18.29 -15.82 13.63
CA GLY A 117 -17.25 -16.11 14.63
C GLY A 117 -15.93 -15.42 14.30
N CYS A 118 -15.53 -15.42 13.02
CA CYS A 118 -14.35 -14.69 12.56
C CYS A 118 -14.55 -13.17 12.69
N GLU A 119 -15.72 -12.65 12.33
CA GLU A 119 -16.06 -11.22 12.46
C GLU A 119 -16.01 -10.75 13.93
N ILE A 120 -16.55 -11.54 14.87
CA ILE A 120 -16.46 -11.27 16.32
C ILE A 120 -15.00 -11.18 16.73
N PHE A 121 -14.18 -12.17 16.37
CA PHE A 121 -12.76 -12.19 16.69
C PHE A 121 -12.06 -10.94 16.13
N ILE A 122 -12.28 -10.61 14.85
CA ILE A 122 -11.70 -9.45 14.18
C ILE A 122 -12.11 -8.15 14.88
N ALA A 123 -13.38 -7.98 15.21
CA ALA A 123 -13.90 -6.80 15.88
C ALA A 123 -13.26 -6.58 17.25
N VAL A 124 -13.11 -7.65 18.03
CA VAL A 124 -12.48 -7.60 19.36
C VAL A 124 -11.00 -7.26 19.25
N VAL A 125 -10.23 -7.99 18.42
CA VAL A 125 -8.78 -7.74 18.29
C VAL A 125 -8.46 -6.36 17.71
N LYS A 126 -9.24 -5.86 16.75
CA LYS A 126 -9.00 -4.52 16.15
C LYS A 126 -9.11 -3.41 17.19
N LYS A 127 -10.01 -3.53 18.17
CA LYS A 127 -10.25 -2.51 19.19
C LYS A 127 -9.40 -2.70 20.44
N ALA A 128 -9.28 -3.95 20.91
CA ALA A 128 -8.61 -4.28 22.15
C ALA A 128 -7.63 -5.46 21.93
N PRO A 129 -6.49 -5.21 21.26
CA PRO A 129 -5.50 -6.25 20.96
C PRO A 129 -4.85 -6.87 22.20
N TRP A 130 -4.95 -6.28 23.38
CA TRP A 130 -4.41 -6.87 24.61
C TRP A 130 -5.30 -7.96 25.23
N ILE A 131 -6.50 -8.21 24.68
CA ILE A 131 -7.51 -9.09 25.26
C ILE A 131 -7.11 -10.57 25.32
N PHE A 132 -6.33 -11.04 24.36
CA PHE A 132 -5.98 -12.46 24.26
C PHE A 132 -4.56 -12.72 24.78
N HIS A 133 -4.45 -13.48 25.86
CA HIS A 133 -3.17 -13.80 26.50
C HIS A 133 -2.48 -15.04 25.89
N ASP A 134 -3.24 -15.97 25.29
CA ASP A 134 -2.72 -17.18 24.64
C ASP A 134 -3.28 -17.32 23.21
N VAL A 135 -2.81 -16.44 22.32
CA VAL A 135 -3.20 -16.47 20.90
C VAL A 135 -2.58 -17.68 20.19
N GLN A 136 -1.45 -18.18 20.70
CA GLN A 136 -0.71 -19.29 20.10
C GLN A 136 -1.55 -20.56 19.97
N LYS A 137 -2.37 -20.88 20.99
CA LYS A 137 -3.26 -22.05 20.96
C LYS A 137 -4.29 -22.00 19.83
N ILE A 138 -4.92 -20.85 19.60
CA ILE A 138 -5.84 -20.69 18.46
C ILE A 138 -5.08 -20.75 17.16
N PHE A 139 -3.96 -20.02 17.10
CA PHE A 139 -3.18 -19.92 15.89
C PHE A 139 -2.73 -21.31 15.41
N ASN A 140 -2.35 -22.21 16.31
CA ASN A 140 -2.06 -23.61 15.96
C ASN A 140 -3.26 -24.33 15.33
N ALA A 141 -4.47 -24.12 15.86
CA ALA A 141 -5.68 -24.68 15.28
C ALA A 141 -5.99 -24.08 13.90
N TYR A 142 -5.78 -22.77 13.73
CA TYR A 142 -5.98 -22.06 12.47
C TYR A 142 -4.93 -22.43 11.43
N LYS A 143 -3.66 -22.58 11.81
CA LYS A 143 -2.58 -23.07 10.96
C LYS A 143 -2.89 -24.47 10.41
N LEU A 144 -3.28 -25.41 11.27
CA LEU A 144 -3.68 -26.76 10.85
C LEU A 144 -4.90 -26.71 9.89
N ARG A 145 -5.85 -25.81 10.14
CA ARG A 145 -6.97 -25.61 9.22
C ARG A 145 -6.51 -25.03 7.88
N LEU A 146 -5.58 -24.08 7.88
CA LEU A 146 -5.02 -23.47 6.68
C LEU A 146 -4.33 -24.51 5.80
N GLU A 147 -3.57 -25.43 6.40
CA GLU A 147 -2.94 -26.57 5.73
C GLU A 147 -3.99 -27.45 5.04
N ASN A 148 -5.05 -27.79 5.76
CA ASN A 148 -6.10 -28.72 5.31
C ASN A 148 -7.19 -28.07 4.45
N LEU A 149 -7.20 -26.75 4.30
CA LEU A 149 -8.23 -26.05 3.54
C LEU A 149 -8.16 -26.46 2.06
N SER A 150 -9.22 -27.09 1.54
CA SER A 150 -9.26 -27.47 0.13
C SER A 150 -9.46 -26.25 -0.76
N ILE A 151 -8.86 -26.31 -1.94
CA ILE A 151 -8.85 -25.21 -2.93
C ILE A 151 -10.27 -24.90 -3.44
N SER A 152 -11.19 -25.87 -3.35
CA SER A 152 -12.60 -25.75 -3.74
C SER A 152 -13.47 -24.94 -2.75
N PHE A 153 -13.01 -24.67 -1.52
CA PHE A 153 -13.76 -23.88 -0.54
C PHE A 153 -13.44 -22.38 -0.64
N GLY A 154 -13.79 -21.77 -1.78
CA GLY A 154 -13.82 -20.32 -1.97
C GLY A 154 -15.15 -19.74 -1.52
N GLY A 155 -15.22 -19.14 -0.34
CA GLY A 155 -16.43 -18.51 0.18
C GLY A 155 -16.11 -17.46 1.24
N LEU A 156 -17.13 -16.69 1.63
CA LEU A 156 -16.98 -15.58 2.59
C LEU A 156 -16.33 -16.00 3.91
N LYS A 157 -16.62 -17.23 4.39
CA LYS A 157 -16.00 -17.82 5.58
C LYS A 157 -14.48 -17.92 5.48
N THR A 158 -13.96 -18.27 4.30
CA THR A 158 -12.53 -18.46 4.06
C THR A 158 -11.82 -17.11 4.06
N ILE A 159 -12.44 -16.09 3.46
CA ILE A 159 -11.90 -14.72 3.44
C ILE A 159 -11.79 -14.17 4.85
N HIS A 160 -12.86 -14.26 5.66
CA HIS A 160 -12.86 -13.78 7.05
C HIS A 160 -11.91 -14.59 7.95
N PHE A 161 -11.79 -15.90 7.70
CA PHE A 161 -10.80 -16.71 8.37
C PHE A 161 -9.37 -16.23 8.07
N LEU A 162 -9.05 -15.94 6.81
CA LEU A 162 -7.75 -15.40 6.42
C LEU A 162 -7.51 -14.02 7.02
N GLU A 163 -8.53 -13.14 7.05
CA GLU A 163 -8.45 -11.83 7.72
C GLU A 163 -8.20 -11.99 9.23
N ALA A 164 -8.81 -12.99 9.88
CA ALA A 164 -8.56 -13.27 11.29
C ALA A 164 -7.09 -13.70 11.53
N VAL A 165 -6.55 -14.58 10.67
CA VAL A 165 -5.13 -14.99 10.75
C VAL A 165 -4.21 -13.80 10.46
N GLU A 166 -4.54 -12.97 9.46
CA GLU A 166 -3.82 -11.74 9.12
C GLU A 166 -3.72 -10.80 10.33
N LEU A 167 -4.85 -10.60 11.02
CA LEU A 167 -4.92 -9.76 12.19
C LEU A 167 -4.14 -10.34 13.39
N MET A 168 -4.13 -11.68 13.55
CA MET A 168 -3.30 -12.35 14.57
C MET A 168 -1.81 -12.07 14.33
N VAL A 169 -1.35 -12.22 13.08
CA VAL A 169 0.05 -11.95 12.70
C VAL A 169 0.41 -10.48 12.94
N GLU A 170 -0.49 -9.54 12.64
CA GLU A 170 -0.26 -8.11 12.85
C GLU A 170 -0.21 -7.72 14.34
N LYS A 171 -1.13 -8.26 15.17
CA LYS A 171 -1.29 -7.81 16.56
C LYS A 171 -0.49 -8.61 17.58
N TYR A 172 -0.11 -9.85 17.29
CA TYR A 172 0.57 -10.73 18.24
C TYR A 172 1.86 -11.34 17.69
N PRO A 173 2.76 -10.56 17.06
CA PRO A 173 3.93 -11.13 16.40
C PRO A 173 4.87 -11.87 17.37
N ASP A 174 5.00 -11.38 18.60
CA ASP A 174 5.90 -11.97 19.61
C ASP A 174 5.46 -13.37 20.06
N GLN A 175 4.15 -13.65 20.08
CA GLN A 175 3.61 -14.97 20.44
C GLN A 175 3.67 -15.96 19.28
N LEU A 176 3.79 -15.47 18.03
CA LEU A 176 3.61 -16.26 16.82
C LEU A 176 4.90 -16.43 16.01
N ASN A 177 5.99 -15.78 16.39
CA ASN A 177 7.26 -15.76 15.67
C ASN A 177 7.79 -17.15 15.28
N VAL A 178 7.70 -18.14 16.18
CA VAL A 178 8.14 -19.53 15.95
C VAL A 178 7.37 -20.22 14.82
N HIS A 179 6.19 -19.71 14.45
CA HIS A 179 5.34 -20.28 13.42
C HIS A 179 5.43 -19.58 12.07
N PHE A 180 6.13 -18.44 11.96
CA PHE A 180 6.12 -17.61 10.76
C PHE A 180 6.75 -18.31 9.54
N SER A 181 7.82 -19.09 9.75
CA SER A 181 8.43 -19.88 8.68
C SER A 181 7.44 -20.89 8.08
N ASP A 182 6.75 -21.64 8.94
CA ASP A 182 5.77 -22.63 8.50
C ASP A 182 4.57 -21.96 7.84
N LEU A 183 4.05 -20.89 8.44
CA LEU A 183 2.94 -20.12 7.88
C LEU A 183 3.29 -19.61 6.48
N TRP A 184 4.50 -19.09 6.29
CA TRP A 184 4.98 -18.64 4.98
C TRP A 184 4.93 -19.77 3.94
N GLN A 185 5.50 -20.93 4.28
CA GLN A 185 5.53 -22.09 3.38
C GLN A 185 4.12 -22.57 3.03
N ILE A 186 3.21 -22.63 4.01
CA ILE A 186 1.81 -23.01 3.80
C ILE A 186 1.15 -22.05 2.81
N ILE A 187 1.31 -20.74 3.01
CA ILE A 187 0.71 -19.73 2.13
C ILE A 187 1.26 -19.83 0.71
N VAL A 188 2.57 -19.91 0.54
CA VAL A 188 3.20 -20.03 -0.79
C VAL A 188 2.75 -21.31 -1.49
N ALA A 189 2.68 -22.44 -0.78
CA ALA A 189 2.18 -23.69 -1.34
C ALA A 189 0.71 -23.56 -1.80
N LYS A 190 -0.14 -22.88 -1.02
CA LYS A 190 -1.53 -22.61 -1.42
C LYS A 190 -1.61 -21.71 -2.65
N LEU A 191 -0.78 -20.66 -2.73
CA LEU A 191 -0.71 -19.77 -3.90
C LEU A 191 -0.34 -20.55 -5.17
N CYS A 192 0.68 -21.41 -5.13
CA CYS A 192 1.03 -22.29 -6.25
C CYS A 192 -0.13 -23.21 -6.65
N GLN A 193 -0.81 -23.81 -5.68
CA GLN A 193 -1.97 -24.66 -5.94
C GLN A 193 -3.14 -23.91 -6.60
N PHE A 194 -3.41 -22.68 -6.17
CA PHE A 194 -4.46 -21.83 -6.78
C PHE A 194 -4.14 -21.48 -8.23
N GLU A 195 -2.86 -21.26 -8.53
CA GLU A 195 -2.39 -21.02 -9.89
C GLU A 195 -2.66 -22.23 -10.80
N GLU A 196 -2.26 -23.43 -10.38
CA GLU A 196 -2.46 -24.68 -11.14
C GLU A 196 -3.95 -24.92 -11.45
N GLN A 197 -4.83 -24.55 -10.52
CA GLN A 197 -6.27 -24.72 -10.65
C GLN A 197 -6.99 -23.53 -11.29
N LYS A 198 -6.26 -22.47 -11.68
CA LYS A 198 -6.80 -21.22 -12.24
C LYS A 198 -7.88 -20.58 -11.38
N SER A 199 -7.77 -20.68 -10.06
CA SER A 199 -8.71 -20.09 -9.09
C SER A 199 -8.17 -18.76 -8.56
N SER A 200 -8.91 -17.67 -8.76
CA SER A 200 -8.41 -16.32 -8.45
C SER A 200 -8.93 -15.71 -7.15
N SER A 201 -10.05 -16.20 -6.61
CA SER A 201 -10.76 -15.52 -5.51
C SER A 201 -10.00 -15.48 -4.18
N LEU A 202 -9.05 -16.41 -3.99
CA LEU A 202 -8.26 -16.51 -2.76
C LEU A 202 -6.83 -15.97 -2.89
N ILE A 203 -6.38 -15.62 -4.10
CA ILE A 203 -5.03 -15.05 -4.30
C ILE A 203 -4.86 -13.78 -3.47
N VAL A 204 -5.82 -12.84 -3.55
CA VAL A 204 -5.74 -11.56 -2.84
C VAL A 204 -5.63 -11.74 -1.31
N PRO A 205 -6.53 -12.49 -0.63
CA PRO A 205 -6.40 -12.75 0.81
C PRO A 205 -5.06 -13.38 1.23
N TYR A 206 -4.55 -14.37 0.48
CA TYR A 206 -3.27 -15.00 0.81
C TYR A 206 -2.07 -14.07 0.55
N SER A 207 -2.14 -13.25 -0.50
CA SER A 207 -1.15 -12.20 -0.75
C SER A 207 -1.12 -11.16 0.36
N ASN A 208 -2.27 -10.70 0.85
CA ASN A 208 -2.35 -9.75 1.97
C ASN A 208 -1.75 -10.36 3.25
N LEU A 209 -2.02 -11.64 3.52
CA LEU A 209 -1.43 -12.34 4.65
C LEU A 209 0.10 -12.39 4.56
N LEU A 210 0.69 -12.68 3.39
CA LEU A 210 2.15 -12.58 3.20
C LEU A 210 2.68 -11.16 3.39
N LEU A 211 1.94 -10.15 2.94
CA LEU A 211 2.31 -8.74 3.11
C LEU A 211 2.30 -8.28 4.57
N LYS A 212 1.49 -8.89 5.44
CA LYS A 212 1.57 -8.66 6.88
C LYS A 212 2.71 -9.45 7.50
N LEU A 213 2.85 -10.72 7.10
CA LEU A 213 3.89 -11.60 7.62
C LEU A 213 5.30 -11.03 7.37
N LYS A 214 5.57 -10.44 6.20
CA LYS A 214 6.87 -9.86 5.86
C LYS A 214 7.33 -8.72 6.78
N ILE A 215 6.41 -8.10 7.53
CA ILE A 215 6.74 -7.02 8.48
C ILE A 215 7.51 -7.60 9.67
N HIS A 216 7.20 -8.85 10.05
CA HIS A 216 7.74 -9.50 11.24
C HIS A 216 8.62 -10.72 10.91
N PHE A 217 8.71 -11.11 9.65
CA PHE A 217 9.44 -12.28 9.19
C PHE A 217 10.25 -11.98 7.93
N THR A 218 11.52 -12.36 7.94
CA THR A 218 12.40 -12.31 6.75
C THR A 218 12.54 -13.74 6.20
N PRO A 219 12.03 -14.03 4.99
CA PRO A 219 12.16 -15.35 4.39
C PRO A 219 13.63 -15.68 4.07
N ASN A 220 13.95 -16.98 4.09
CA ASN A 220 15.24 -17.47 3.59
C ASN A 220 15.23 -17.63 2.06
N ASP A 221 16.39 -17.92 1.47
CA ASP A 221 16.56 -18.00 0.01
C ASP A 221 15.63 -19.03 -0.65
N GLU A 222 15.41 -20.19 -0.02
CA GLU A 222 14.49 -21.23 -0.54
C GLU A 222 13.05 -20.74 -0.57
N GLN A 223 12.61 -20.06 0.50
CA GLN A 223 11.28 -19.47 0.61
C GLN A 223 11.07 -18.31 -0.37
N CYS A 224 12.12 -17.50 -0.60
CA CYS A 224 12.13 -16.46 -1.63
C CYS A 224 12.02 -17.07 -3.03
N THR A 225 12.78 -18.13 -3.30
CA THR A 225 12.79 -18.84 -4.60
C THR A 225 11.42 -19.44 -4.91
N ALA A 226 10.76 -20.05 -3.92
CA ALA A 226 9.43 -20.62 -4.08
C ALA A 226 8.39 -19.54 -4.41
N LEU A 227 8.38 -18.43 -3.65
CA LEU A 227 7.48 -17.31 -3.91
C LEU A 227 7.76 -16.65 -5.27
N TYR A 228 9.03 -16.49 -5.62
CA TYR A 228 9.44 -15.94 -6.91
C TYR A 228 8.98 -16.82 -8.08
N THR A 229 9.09 -18.15 -7.93
CA THR A 229 8.64 -19.12 -8.92
C THR A 229 7.13 -19.04 -9.15
N PHE A 230 6.35 -18.91 -8.07
CA PHE A 230 4.91 -18.62 -8.17
C PHE A 230 4.65 -17.38 -9.03
N PHE A 231 5.29 -16.25 -8.71
CA PHE A 231 5.11 -15.01 -9.48
C PHE A 231 5.44 -15.18 -10.97
N LYS A 232 6.56 -15.84 -11.26
CA LYS A 232 7.03 -16.08 -12.63
C LYS A 232 6.06 -16.96 -13.42
N ASN A 233 5.57 -18.04 -12.80
CA ASN A 233 4.62 -18.94 -13.44
C ASN A 233 3.28 -18.24 -13.65
N HIS A 234 2.78 -17.52 -12.64
CA HIS A 234 1.47 -16.90 -12.65
C HIS A 234 1.33 -15.87 -13.76
N ILE A 235 2.39 -15.10 -14.01
CA ILE A 235 2.38 -14.10 -15.08
C ILE A 235 2.57 -14.76 -16.45
N ARG A 236 3.38 -15.82 -16.55
CA ARG A 236 3.53 -16.59 -17.81
C ARG A 236 2.23 -17.30 -18.22
N SER A 237 1.46 -17.79 -17.25
CA SER A 237 0.22 -18.54 -17.48
C SER A 237 -0.98 -17.65 -17.79
N ALA A 238 -0.89 -16.33 -17.57
CA ALA A 238 -1.91 -15.36 -17.94
C ALA A 238 -2.08 -15.27 -19.47
N THR A 239 -2.94 -16.12 -20.04
CA THR A 239 -3.30 -16.09 -21.45
C THR A 239 -4.13 -14.85 -21.74
N LEU A 240 -3.52 -13.89 -22.43
CA LEU A 240 -3.93 -12.50 -22.61
C LEU A 240 -3.84 -11.65 -21.33
N PRO A 241 -3.44 -10.38 -21.47
CA PRO A 241 -3.34 -9.48 -20.32
C PRO A 241 -4.76 -9.05 -19.93
N CYS A 242 -5.48 -9.89 -19.19
CA CYS A 242 -6.71 -9.44 -18.54
C CYS A 242 -6.32 -8.60 -17.32
N CYS A 243 -6.87 -7.38 -17.25
CA CYS A 243 -6.47 -6.35 -16.29
C CYS A 243 -6.56 -6.83 -14.84
N SER A 244 -7.49 -7.73 -14.52
CA SER A 244 -7.72 -8.21 -13.15
C SER A 244 -6.54 -8.97 -12.55
N THR A 245 -5.82 -9.76 -13.35
CA THR A 245 -4.71 -10.58 -12.83
C THR A 245 -3.48 -9.70 -12.57
N TYR A 246 -3.16 -8.83 -13.52
CA TYR A 246 -2.03 -7.90 -13.40
C TYR A 246 -2.26 -6.88 -12.27
N ASP A 247 -3.50 -6.44 -12.06
CA ASP A 247 -3.87 -5.47 -11.01
C ASP A 247 -3.73 -6.01 -9.59
N VAL A 248 -3.72 -7.33 -9.42
CA VAL A 248 -3.49 -7.97 -8.11
C VAL A 248 -2.03 -8.35 -7.96
N ILE A 249 -1.49 -9.05 -8.95
CA ILE A 249 -0.21 -9.75 -8.82
C ILE A 249 0.97 -8.81 -8.95
N LEU A 250 0.94 -7.83 -9.87
CA LEU A 250 2.08 -6.92 -10.01
C LEU A 250 2.26 -6.02 -8.79
N PRO A 251 1.22 -5.38 -8.21
CA PRO A 251 1.37 -4.65 -6.96
C PRO A 251 1.83 -5.53 -5.80
N PHE A 252 1.39 -6.78 -5.74
CA PHE A 252 1.88 -7.73 -4.74
C PHE A 252 3.36 -8.08 -4.96
N PHE A 253 3.76 -8.41 -6.18
CA PHE A 253 5.14 -8.69 -6.57
C PHE A 253 6.07 -7.53 -6.22
N THR A 254 5.68 -6.30 -6.58
CA THR A 254 6.47 -5.10 -6.30
C THR A 254 6.74 -4.92 -4.80
N LYS A 255 5.73 -5.17 -3.95
CA LYS A 255 5.91 -5.13 -2.49
C LYS A 255 6.83 -6.24 -1.95
N MET A 256 7.14 -7.27 -2.74
CA MET A 256 7.99 -8.40 -2.34
C MET A 256 9.37 -8.38 -3.01
N MET A 257 9.61 -7.50 -4.00
CA MET A 257 10.82 -7.48 -4.83
C MET A 257 12.14 -7.46 -4.06
N GLN A 258 12.16 -6.76 -2.93
CA GLN A 258 13.35 -6.65 -2.07
C GLN A 258 13.92 -8.00 -1.62
N PHE A 259 13.10 -9.07 -1.63
CA PHE A 259 13.51 -10.41 -1.22
C PHE A 259 14.05 -11.28 -2.37
N PHE A 260 13.90 -10.86 -3.63
CA PHE A 260 14.24 -11.72 -4.78
C PHE A 260 15.67 -11.56 -5.27
N GLY A 261 16.35 -10.47 -4.91
CA GLY A 261 17.77 -10.24 -5.19
C GLY A 261 18.19 -10.66 -6.61
N GLN A 262 19.10 -11.63 -6.69
CA GLN A 262 19.64 -12.19 -7.93
C GLN A 262 18.59 -12.73 -8.91
N HIS A 263 17.50 -13.34 -8.42
CA HIS A 263 16.45 -13.85 -9.30
C HIS A 263 15.79 -12.71 -10.10
N LEU A 264 15.61 -11.55 -9.46
CA LEU A 264 15.04 -10.37 -10.10
C LEU A 264 15.98 -9.82 -11.20
N LEU A 265 17.29 -9.86 -10.98
CA LEU A 265 18.29 -9.49 -11.99
C LEU A 265 18.29 -10.46 -13.17
N GLN A 266 18.29 -11.77 -12.91
CA GLN A 266 18.31 -12.80 -13.96
C GLN A 266 17.13 -12.70 -14.94
N ASP A 267 15.93 -12.38 -14.45
CA ASP A 267 14.76 -12.18 -15.28
C ASP A 267 14.39 -10.69 -15.46
N CYS A 268 15.36 -9.78 -15.32
CA CYS A 268 15.14 -8.33 -15.35
C CYS A 268 14.39 -7.88 -16.63
N GLU A 269 14.82 -8.35 -17.80
CA GLU A 269 14.20 -7.99 -19.08
C GLU A 269 12.75 -8.51 -19.18
N LEU A 270 12.48 -9.70 -18.63
CA LEU A 270 11.16 -10.31 -18.61
C LEU A 270 10.20 -9.48 -17.75
N TRP A 271 10.61 -9.14 -16.52
CA TRP A 271 9.82 -8.32 -15.60
C TRP A 271 9.59 -6.92 -16.12
N HIS A 272 10.62 -6.31 -16.70
CA HIS A 272 10.52 -5.03 -17.36
C HIS A 272 9.42 -5.03 -18.45
N GLY A 273 9.41 -6.05 -19.32
CA GLY A 273 8.37 -6.20 -20.35
C GLY A 273 6.95 -6.27 -19.78
N TYR A 274 6.74 -6.98 -18.66
CA TYR A 274 5.43 -7.07 -18.01
C TYR A 274 4.99 -5.76 -17.37
N PHE A 275 5.90 -5.04 -16.72
CA PHE A 275 5.59 -3.75 -16.13
C PHE A 275 5.25 -2.68 -17.17
N CYS A 276 6.00 -2.59 -18.27
CA CYS A 276 5.68 -1.68 -19.36
C CYS A 276 4.29 -1.98 -19.94
N LYS A 277 3.99 -3.26 -20.17
CA LYS A 277 2.69 -3.68 -20.70
C LYS A 277 1.53 -3.37 -19.75
N HIS A 278 1.70 -3.59 -18.45
CA HIS A 278 0.70 -3.24 -17.44
C HIS A 278 0.41 -1.75 -17.42
N MET A 279 1.47 -0.96 -17.49
CA MET A 279 1.40 0.50 -17.53
C MET A 279 0.68 1.02 -18.77
N GLU A 280 1.00 0.48 -19.94
CA GLU A 280 0.30 0.80 -21.19
C GLU A 280 -1.21 0.59 -21.04
N MET A 281 -1.62 -0.57 -20.52
CA MET A 281 -3.04 -0.86 -20.29
C MET A 281 -3.69 0.08 -19.28
N LYS A 282 -3.00 0.43 -18.19
CA LYS A 282 -3.52 1.37 -17.19
C LYS A 282 -3.72 2.76 -17.80
N LEU A 283 -2.78 3.23 -18.62
CA LEU A 283 -2.85 4.53 -19.28
C LEU A 283 -3.93 4.57 -20.38
N GLU A 284 -4.17 3.44 -21.07
CA GLU A 284 -5.22 3.33 -22.09
C GLU A 284 -6.64 3.27 -21.50
N MET A 285 -6.82 2.63 -20.33
CA MET A 285 -8.15 2.38 -19.74
C MET A 285 -8.66 3.48 -18.82
N SER A 286 -7.79 4.32 -18.30
CA SER A 286 -8.17 5.46 -17.48
C SER A 286 -7.18 6.58 -17.77
N PRO A 287 -7.46 7.45 -18.76
CA PRO A 287 -6.59 8.59 -19.02
C PRO A 287 -6.44 9.36 -17.71
N VAL A 288 -5.20 9.66 -17.35
CA VAL A 288 -4.86 10.36 -16.11
C VAL A 288 -5.53 11.72 -16.16
N THR A 289 -6.66 11.84 -15.46
CA THR A 289 -7.59 12.97 -15.58
C THR A 289 -7.57 13.88 -14.36
N THR A 290 -6.93 13.47 -13.25
CA THR A 290 -6.91 14.23 -12.00
C THR A 290 -5.52 14.31 -11.37
N ASP A 291 -5.27 15.42 -10.66
CA ASP A 291 -3.98 15.69 -10.02
C ASP A 291 -3.58 14.68 -8.92
N SER A 292 -4.56 13.99 -8.32
CA SER A 292 -4.33 12.95 -7.30
C SER A 292 -3.80 11.62 -7.87
N ASP A 293 -3.89 11.40 -9.17
CA ASP A 293 -3.40 10.18 -9.82
C ASP A 293 -1.90 10.24 -10.15
N TYR A 294 -1.31 11.44 -10.22
CA TYR A 294 0.11 11.64 -10.55
C TYR A 294 1.06 11.25 -9.40
N THR A 295 0.60 11.23 -8.15
CA THR A 295 1.40 10.87 -6.96
C THR A 295 1.43 9.37 -6.69
N LYS A 296 0.65 8.56 -7.41
CA LYS A 296 0.69 7.10 -7.26
C LYS A 296 2.02 6.60 -7.80
N LYS A 297 2.86 6.04 -6.92
CA LYS A 297 4.04 5.28 -7.34
C LYS A 297 3.55 4.09 -8.17
N TYR A 298 3.98 4.04 -9.43
CA TYR A 298 3.63 2.91 -10.28
C TYR A 298 4.53 1.72 -9.93
N PRO A 299 4.03 0.48 -10.05
CA PRO A 299 4.82 -0.72 -9.77
C PRO A 299 6.18 -0.79 -10.50
N ILE A 300 6.29 -0.17 -11.68
CA ILE A 300 7.53 -0.10 -12.47
C ILE A 300 8.60 0.81 -11.84
N ASP A 301 8.19 1.84 -11.09
CA ASP A 301 9.11 2.77 -10.42
C ASP A 301 9.89 2.04 -9.31
N GLU A 302 9.17 1.28 -8.48
CA GLU A 302 9.74 0.42 -7.46
C GLU A 302 10.56 -0.74 -8.08
N PHE A 303 10.16 -1.27 -9.25
CA PHE A 303 10.97 -2.24 -9.98
C PHE A 303 12.36 -1.68 -10.34
N TYR A 304 12.40 -0.53 -11.01
CA TYR A 304 13.68 0.11 -11.34
C TYR A 304 14.47 0.40 -10.07
N GLN A 305 13.86 0.98 -9.03
CA GLN A 305 14.54 1.21 -7.75
C GLN A 305 15.28 -0.03 -7.23
N ASN A 306 14.61 -1.18 -7.22
CA ASN A 306 15.20 -2.44 -6.73
C ASN A 306 16.31 -2.94 -7.64
N ILE A 307 16.10 -3.01 -8.96
CA ILE A 307 17.13 -3.48 -9.91
C ILE A 307 18.40 -2.64 -9.81
N PHE A 308 18.24 -1.32 -9.86
CA PHE A 308 19.37 -0.40 -9.79
C PHE A 308 20.09 -0.51 -8.43
N SER A 309 19.37 -0.72 -7.32
CA SER A 309 19.97 -0.92 -6.00
C SER A 309 20.75 -2.22 -5.89
N LEU A 310 20.28 -3.29 -6.56
CA LEU A 310 20.96 -4.59 -6.61
C LEU A 310 22.21 -4.54 -7.48
N GLU A 311 22.14 -3.97 -8.70
CA GLU A 311 23.34 -3.78 -9.54
C GLU A 311 24.39 -2.90 -8.85
N ALA A 312 23.94 -1.92 -8.04
CA ALA A 312 24.83 -1.09 -7.22
C ALA A 312 25.71 -1.89 -6.24
N LEU A 313 25.24 -3.06 -5.79
CA LEU A 313 25.95 -3.94 -4.87
C LEU A 313 26.86 -4.93 -5.59
N GLU A 314 26.49 -5.35 -6.80
CA GLU A 314 27.18 -6.43 -7.53
C GLU A 314 28.37 -5.94 -8.36
N SER A 315 28.54 -4.62 -8.50
CA SER A 315 29.58 -4.02 -9.35
C SER A 315 29.49 -4.44 -10.83
N GLU A 316 28.36 -5.00 -11.25
CA GLU A 316 28.05 -5.35 -12.64
C GLU A 316 27.21 -4.24 -13.30
N VAL A 317 27.36 -4.08 -14.63
CA VAL A 317 26.71 -3.00 -15.41
C VAL A 317 25.86 -3.56 -16.54
N THR A 318 25.48 -4.83 -16.46
CA THR A 318 24.89 -5.56 -17.58
C THR A 318 23.47 -5.08 -17.86
N HIS A 319 22.62 -4.93 -16.84
CA HIS A 319 21.24 -4.50 -17.03
C HIS A 319 21.12 -2.98 -17.17
N ILE A 320 22.01 -2.18 -16.56
CA ILE A 320 22.14 -0.75 -16.87
C ILE A 320 22.36 -0.51 -18.37
N LYS A 321 23.21 -1.32 -19.03
CA LYS A 321 23.41 -1.22 -20.49
C LYS A 321 22.14 -1.56 -21.27
N TYR A 322 21.41 -2.59 -20.85
CA TYR A 322 20.10 -2.94 -21.43
C TYR A 322 19.11 -1.78 -21.32
N PHE A 323 18.89 -1.22 -20.12
CA PHE A 323 17.95 -0.11 -19.93
C PHE A 323 18.38 1.14 -20.69
N ARG A 324 19.68 1.39 -20.82
CA ARG A 324 20.20 2.48 -21.65
C ARG A 324 19.91 2.27 -23.13
N HIS A 325 20.12 1.06 -23.65
CA HIS A 325 19.79 0.75 -25.03
C HIS A 325 18.29 0.89 -25.29
N TYR A 326 17.47 0.40 -24.38
CA TYR A 326 16.01 0.55 -24.42
C TYR A 326 15.58 2.03 -24.34
N LEU A 327 16.19 2.85 -23.47
CA LEU A 327 15.94 4.28 -23.45
C LEU A 327 16.32 4.93 -24.78
N ASN A 328 17.50 4.63 -25.33
CA ASN A 328 17.92 5.20 -26.61
C ASN A 328 16.98 4.80 -27.75
N SER A 329 16.45 3.57 -27.75
CA SER A 329 15.47 3.13 -28.75
C SER A 329 14.12 3.81 -28.57
N LEU A 330 13.68 4.06 -27.33
CA LEU A 330 12.52 4.90 -27.04
C LEU A 330 12.73 6.32 -27.56
N LEU A 331 13.87 6.95 -27.26
CA LEU A 331 14.18 8.32 -27.68
C LEU A 331 14.29 8.49 -29.19
N GLY A 332 14.69 7.44 -29.92
CA GLY A 332 14.70 7.41 -31.39
C GLY A 332 13.30 7.24 -32.02
N ASN A 333 12.28 6.86 -31.25
CA ASN A 333 10.94 6.57 -31.75
C ASN A 333 9.98 7.75 -31.52
N ARG A 334 9.25 8.17 -32.56
CA ARG A 334 8.25 9.27 -32.47
C ARG A 334 7.01 8.89 -31.65
N CYS A 335 6.75 7.59 -31.47
CA CYS A 335 5.65 7.05 -30.65
C CYS A 335 6.11 6.80 -29.20
N LEU A 336 6.74 7.81 -28.59
CA LEU A 336 7.35 7.70 -27.26
C LEU A 336 6.30 7.38 -26.18
N LYS A 337 6.50 6.25 -25.50
CA LYS A 337 5.89 5.93 -24.20
C LYS A 337 6.53 6.84 -23.15
N PHE A 338 5.95 8.03 -23.02
CA PHE A 338 6.51 9.18 -22.31
C PHE A 338 6.85 8.88 -20.84
N TYR A 339 6.04 8.01 -20.23
CA TYR A 339 6.23 7.57 -18.85
C TYR A 339 7.46 6.67 -18.70
N ASP A 340 7.58 5.61 -19.50
CA ASP A 340 8.68 4.63 -19.44
C ASP A 340 10.04 5.32 -19.56
N ALA A 341 10.16 6.22 -20.54
CA ALA A 341 11.37 7.02 -20.73
C ALA A 341 11.70 7.83 -19.47
N SER A 342 10.71 8.46 -18.84
CA SER A 342 10.92 9.30 -17.65
C SER A 342 11.36 8.50 -16.43
N CYS A 343 10.81 7.30 -16.21
CA CYS A 343 11.24 6.42 -15.12
C CYS A 343 12.66 5.87 -15.33
N ILE A 344 12.99 5.45 -16.55
CA ILE A 344 14.34 4.99 -16.86
C ILE A 344 15.34 6.14 -16.68
N ILE A 345 14.99 7.34 -17.12
CA ILE A 345 15.79 8.55 -16.92
C ILE A 345 16.01 8.82 -15.43
N LEU A 346 14.94 8.76 -14.60
CA LEU A 346 15.01 8.92 -13.14
C LEU A 346 16.05 8.02 -12.49
N TRP A 347 15.91 6.72 -12.70
CA TRP A 347 16.73 5.75 -11.99
C TRP A 347 18.14 5.62 -12.55
N SER A 348 18.31 5.79 -13.87
CA SER A 348 19.64 5.93 -14.46
C SER A 348 20.39 7.14 -13.89
N GLY A 349 19.70 8.29 -13.74
CA GLY A 349 20.28 9.49 -13.13
C GLY A 349 20.77 9.26 -11.69
N ARG A 350 20.04 8.46 -10.91
CA ARG A 350 20.42 8.07 -9.54
C ARG A 350 21.64 7.13 -9.45
N MET A 351 21.96 6.39 -10.52
CA MET A 351 23.05 5.41 -10.53
C MET A 351 24.26 5.79 -11.38
N ASN A 352 24.18 6.86 -12.16
CA ASN A 352 25.25 7.29 -13.06
C ASN A 352 26.59 7.58 -12.37
N GLU A 353 26.59 7.97 -11.09
CA GLU A 353 27.84 8.23 -10.35
C GLU A 353 28.72 6.98 -10.19
N LYS A 354 28.12 5.79 -10.21
CA LYS A 354 28.82 4.53 -9.89
C LYS A 354 29.31 3.74 -11.11
N PHE A 355 28.73 3.97 -12.30
CA PHE A 355 28.84 2.99 -13.39
C PHE A 355 29.20 3.52 -14.77
N LEU A 356 29.18 4.83 -14.98
CA LEU A 356 29.43 5.39 -16.30
C LEU A 356 30.81 6.01 -16.44
N THR A 357 31.42 5.77 -17.60
CA THR A 357 32.52 6.61 -18.06
C THR A 357 32.02 8.04 -18.27
N LEU A 358 32.93 9.02 -18.21
CA LEU A 358 32.58 10.42 -18.48
C LEU A 358 31.86 10.58 -19.83
N LYS A 359 32.36 9.90 -20.87
CA LYS A 359 31.79 9.92 -22.23
C LYS A 359 30.37 9.33 -22.30
N ASP A 360 30.11 8.27 -21.55
CA ASP A 360 28.78 7.67 -21.50
C ASP A 360 27.76 8.55 -20.78
N THR A 361 28.21 9.21 -19.70
CA THR A 361 27.44 10.19 -18.95
C THR A 361 27.06 11.38 -19.84
N GLU A 362 27.99 11.84 -20.68
CA GLU A 362 27.76 12.95 -21.62
C GLU A 362 26.70 12.61 -22.68
N LEU A 363 26.82 11.46 -23.34
CA LEU A 363 25.85 11.01 -24.35
C LEU A 363 24.46 10.80 -23.74
N PHE A 364 24.41 10.23 -22.54
CA PHE A 364 23.16 10.01 -21.82
C PHE A 364 22.49 11.34 -21.44
N LEU A 365 23.26 12.30 -20.92
CA LEU A 365 22.77 13.63 -20.57
C LEU A 365 22.28 14.39 -21.81
N GLU A 366 22.98 14.29 -22.94
CA GLU A 366 22.53 14.90 -24.19
C GLU A 366 21.19 14.33 -24.68
N SER A 367 21.02 13.00 -24.61
CA SER A 367 19.77 12.33 -24.95
C SER A 367 18.60 12.77 -24.05
N ILE A 368 18.82 12.86 -22.73
CA ILE A 368 17.80 13.32 -21.78
C ILE A 368 17.45 14.79 -22.01
N VAL A 369 18.44 15.65 -22.21
CA VAL A 369 18.21 17.07 -22.44
C VAL A 369 17.38 17.28 -23.71
N HIS A 370 17.69 16.56 -24.79
CA HIS A 370 16.87 16.60 -26.00
C HIS A 370 15.45 16.09 -25.74
N PHE A 371 15.29 14.99 -25.00
CA PHE A 371 13.99 14.47 -24.60
C PHE A 371 13.17 15.53 -23.85
N ILE A 372 13.74 16.16 -22.83
CA ILE A 372 13.06 17.19 -22.04
C ILE A 372 12.70 18.40 -22.91
N PHE A 373 13.58 18.87 -23.79
CA PHE A 373 13.25 19.98 -24.70
C PHE A 373 12.14 19.63 -25.68
N TYR A 374 12.12 18.39 -26.20
CA TYR A 374 11.03 17.88 -27.02
C TYR A 374 9.71 17.86 -26.22
N SER A 375 9.79 17.44 -24.96
CA SER A 375 8.67 17.33 -24.02
C SER A 375 8.08 18.67 -23.63
N LEU A 376 8.93 19.67 -23.37
CA LEU A 376 8.53 21.04 -23.01
C LEU A 376 7.69 21.73 -24.11
N ARG A 377 7.73 21.22 -25.35
CA ARG A 377 6.88 21.68 -26.45
C ARG A 377 5.46 21.09 -26.41
N ARG A 378 5.20 20.11 -25.56
CA ARG A 378 3.88 19.50 -25.35
C ARG A 378 3.23 20.11 -24.10
N SER A 379 1.93 20.39 -24.17
CA SER A 379 1.23 21.24 -23.21
C SER A 379 0.44 20.51 -22.10
N GLY A 380 0.58 19.19 -21.96
CA GLY A 380 -0.18 18.43 -20.96
C GLY A 380 0.46 18.42 -19.56
N THR A 381 -0.38 18.27 -18.53
CA THR A 381 0.02 18.25 -17.11
C THR A 381 0.87 17.01 -16.77
N LEU A 382 0.54 15.86 -17.36
CA LEU A 382 1.33 14.62 -17.24
C LEU A 382 2.75 14.82 -17.79
N GLU A 383 2.88 15.47 -18.94
CA GLU A 383 4.18 15.78 -19.54
C GLU A 383 5.00 16.69 -18.62
N LYS A 384 4.39 17.70 -18.00
CA LYS A 384 5.07 18.60 -17.03
C LYS A 384 5.55 17.86 -15.78
N TYR A 385 4.77 16.91 -15.26
CA TYR A 385 5.16 16.07 -14.12
C TYR A 385 6.34 15.16 -14.47
N LEU A 386 6.26 14.47 -15.61
CA LEU A 386 7.30 13.57 -16.09
C LEU A 386 8.59 14.30 -16.54
N ILE A 387 8.46 15.54 -17.02
CA ILE A 387 9.58 16.47 -17.22
C ILE A 387 10.26 16.78 -15.89
N SER A 388 9.49 17.02 -14.82
CA SER A 388 10.04 17.30 -13.49
C SER A 388 10.84 16.09 -12.97
N ILE A 389 10.29 14.87 -13.11
CA ILE A 389 11.00 13.61 -12.81
C ILE A 389 12.32 13.51 -13.59
N SER A 390 12.26 13.73 -14.90
CA SER A 390 13.43 13.64 -15.80
C SER A 390 14.51 14.65 -15.44
N ILE A 391 14.12 15.82 -14.94
CA ILE A 391 15.07 16.86 -14.55
C ILE A 391 15.74 16.53 -13.22
N GLN A 392 15.01 15.95 -12.25
CA GLN A 392 15.63 15.47 -11.01
C GLN A 392 16.81 14.53 -11.32
N SER A 393 16.65 13.68 -12.32
CA SER A 393 17.67 12.71 -12.73
C SER A 393 18.87 13.37 -13.38
N VAL A 394 18.68 14.39 -14.22
CA VAL A 394 19.79 15.19 -14.76
C VAL A 394 20.52 15.92 -13.62
N CYS A 395 19.77 16.42 -12.63
CA CYS A 395 20.33 17.16 -11.52
C CYS A 395 21.15 16.31 -10.55
N LEU A 396 20.94 15.00 -10.50
CA LEU A 396 21.76 14.06 -9.74
C LEU A 396 23.08 13.71 -10.44
N LEU A 397 23.32 14.19 -11.67
CA LEU A 397 24.57 13.98 -12.39
C LEU A 397 25.61 14.99 -11.91
N THR A 398 26.46 14.60 -10.96
CA THR A 398 27.50 15.48 -10.38
C THR A 398 28.69 15.78 -11.30
N ARG A 399 28.80 15.10 -12.45
CA ARG A 399 29.91 15.22 -13.40
C ARG A 399 29.46 15.75 -14.77
N VAL A 400 28.87 16.93 -14.80
CA VAL A 400 28.51 17.60 -16.06
C VAL A 400 29.72 18.35 -16.62
N ASN A 401 30.15 18.01 -17.83
CA ASN A 401 31.16 18.76 -18.57
C ASN A 401 30.67 20.21 -18.81
N ALA A 402 31.58 21.18 -18.75
CA ALA A 402 31.31 22.61 -19.00
C ALA A 402 30.57 22.87 -20.32
N SER A 403 30.79 22.04 -21.35
CA SER A 403 30.09 22.15 -22.65
C SER A 403 28.60 21.82 -22.58
N LEU A 404 28.20 20.86 -21.74
CA LEU A 404 26.81 20.48 -21.51
C LEU A 404 26.14 21.33 -20.45
N PHE A 405 26.94 21.98 -19.61
CA PHE A 405 26.48 22.84 -18.53
C PHE A 405 25.61 24.00 -19.01
N ALA A 406 25.92 24.61 -20.16
CA ALA A 406 25.07 25.65 -20.76
C ALA A 406 23.68 25.12 -21.21
N LYS A 407 23.62 23.89 -21.73
CA LYS A 407 22.34 23.23 -22.09
C LYS A 407 21.55 22.88 -20.82
N TYR A 408 22.22 22.40 -19.78
CA TYR A 408 21.66 22.09 -18.46
C TYR A 408 21.10 23.33 -17.76
N GLN A 409 21.79 24.47 -17.82
CA GLN A 409 21.28 25.75 -17.33
C GLN A 409 19.98 26.14 -18.02
N LYS A 410 19.95 26.06 -19.36
CA LYS A 410 18.75 26.38 -20.14
C LYS A 410 17.57 25.47 -19.80
N LEU A 411 17.86 24.21 -19.46
CA LEU A 411 16.88 23.23 -18.98
C LEU A 411 16.26 23.62 -17.63
N ILE A 412 17.10 23.92 -16.63
CA ILE A 412 16.66 24.36 -15.30
C ILE A 412 15.84 25.65 -15.41
N ILE A 413 16.31 26.59 -16.24
CA ILE A 413 15.62 27.86 -16.51
C ILE A 413 14.23 27.60 -17.08
N ASN A 414 14.14 26.80 -18.14
CA ASN A 414 12.87 26.49 -18.79
C ASN A 414 11.92 25.70 -17.90
N LEU A 415 12.44 24.80 -17.07
CA LEU A 415 11.63 24.05 -16.10
C LEU A 415 10.97 25.01 -15.13
N MET A 416 11.75 25.81 -14.44
CA MET A 416 11.21 26.74 -13.46
C MET A 416 10.33 27.83 -14.09
N ASP A 417 10.62 28.27 -15.31
CA ASP A 417 9.69 29.12 -16.10
C ASP A 417 8.35 28.40 -16.35
N SER A 418 8.38 27.08 -16.58
CA SER A 418 7.19 26.25 -16.77
C SER A 418 6.46 25.93 -15.45
N LEU A 419 7.18 25.87 -14.33
CA LEU A 419 6.64 25.62 -12.99
C LEU A 419 6.04 26.88 -12.37
N SER A 420 6.68 28.03 -12.57
CA SER A 420 6.19 29.35 -12.13
C SER A 420 4.89 29.75 -12.82
N SER A 421 4.57 29.17 -13.97
CA SER A 421 3.33 29.47 -14.70
C SER A 421 2.20 28.48 -14.41
N ALA A 422 2.46 27.38 -13.71
CA ALA A 422 1.45 26.40 -13.34
C ALA A 422 1.05 26.58 -11.87
N GLN A 423 -0.14 27.12 -11.62
CA GLN A 423 -0.67 27.35 -10.27
C GLN A 423 -0.69 26.06 -9.42
N ASP A 424 -0.82 24.88 -10.05
CA ASP A 424 -0.95 23.59 -9.37
C ASP A 424 0.40 22.94 -8.97
N LEU A 425 1.52 23.35 -9.58
CA LEU A 425 2.82 22.71 -9.35
C LEU A 425 3.57 23.26 -8.13
N GLY A 426 3.26 24.48 -7.68
CA GLY A 426 3.82 25.05 -6.44
C GLY A 426 3.32 24.36 -5.17
N GLU A 427 2.28 23.54 -5.28
CA GLU A 427 1.78 22.70 -4.19
C GLU A 427 2.50 21.35 -4.10
N ASN A 428 3.13 20.91 -5.20
CA ASN A 428 3.75 19.59 -5.31
C ASN A 428 5.15 19.56 -4.66
N ASP A 429 5.24 18.96 -3.47
CA ASP A 429 6.49 18.86 -2.71
C ASP A 429 7.62 18.15 -3.47
N TYR A 430 7.28 17.23 -4.38
CA TYR A 430 8.27 16.51 -5.20
C TYR A 430 8.96 17.43 -6.22
N VAL A 431 8.21 18.35 -6.82
CA VAL A 431 8.73 19.34 -7.77
C VAL A 431 9.64 20.34 -7.06
N ILE A 432 9.22 20.82 -5.88
CA ILE A 432 10.05 21.70 -5.05
C ILE A 432 11.35 20.99 -4.67
N HIS A 433 11.28 19.76 -4.17
CA HIS A 433 12.46 18.97 -3.83
C HIS A 433 13.40 18.80 -5.03
N THR A 434 12.85 18.54 -6.22
CA THR A 434 13.63 18.43 -7.46
C THR A 434 14.39 19.72 -7.77
N LEU A 435 13.74 20.87 -7.66
CA LEU A 435 14.39 22.16 -7.84
C LEU A 435 15.49 22.39 -6.81
N GLN A 436 15.26 22.06 -5.55
CA GLN A 436 16.28 22.19 -4.52
C GLN A 436 17.53 21.35 -4.83
N VAL A 437 17.34 20.09 -5.27
CA VAL A 437 18.43 19.22 -5.74
C VAL A 437 19.17 19.83 -6.95
N CYS A 438 18.44 20.39 -7.92
CA CYS A 438 19.04 21.06 -9.08
C CYS A 438 19.88 22.27 -8.69
N LEU A 439 19.39 23.10 -7.77
CA LEU A 439 20.09 24.31 -7.31
C LEU A 439 21.35 23.97 -6.51
N LEU A 440 21.30 22.92 -5.67
CA LEU A 440 22.47 22.45 -4.92
C LEU A 440 23.58 21.90 -5.83
N ASN A 441 23.21 21.23 -6.92
CA ASN A 441 24.17 20.63 -7.85
C ASN A 441 24.74 21.61 -8.89
N ILE A 442 24.39 22.91 -8.83
CA ILE A 442 25.06 23.93 -9.63
C ILE A 442 26.48 24.16 -9.07
N PRO A 443 27.55 23.95 -9.87
CA PRO A 443 28.92 24.20 -9.44
C PRO A 443 29.14 25.64 -8.97
N SER A 444 29.96 25.83 -7.94
CA SER A 444 30.27 27.15 -7.34
C SER A 444 30.84 28.16 -8.34
N ALA A 445 31.59 27.70 -9.33
CA ALA A 445 32.08 28.53 -10.44
C ALA A 445 30.94 29.21 -11.23
N SER A 446 29.69 28.82 -11.01
CA SER A 446 28.49 29.26 -11.74
C SER A 446 27.48 29.96 -10.85
N ASP A 447 27.86 30.39 -9.64
CA ASP A 447 26.99 31.09 -8.69
C ASP A 447 26.40 32.39 -9.25
N HIS A 448 27.12 33.07 -10.14
CA HIS A 448 26.64 34.27 -10.84
C HIS A 448 25.41 33.96 -11.73
N ILE A 449 25.34 32.74 -12.27
CA ILE A 449 24.24 32.27 -13.12
C ILE A 449 23.03 31.97 -12.25
N LEU A 450 23.22 31.29 -11.12
CA LEU A 450 22.20 31.08 -10.10
C LEU A 450 21.58 32.41 -9.62
N ARG A 451 22.41 33.42 -9.35
CA ARG A 451 21.96 34.76 -8.93
C ARG A 451 21.18 35.50 -10.01
N ALA A 452 21.74 35.60 -11.22
CA ALA A 452 21.06 36.23 -12.36
C ALA A 452 19.71 35.56 -12.65
N TYR A 453 19.64 34.26 -12.38
CA TYR A 453 18.49 33.44 -12.58
C TYR A 453 17.39 33.61 -11.52
N ILE A 454 17.73 33.60 -10.23
CA ILE A 454 16.81 33.96 -9.14
C ILE A 454 16.25 35.36 -9.40
N TYR A 455 17.12 36.30 -9.76
CA TYR A 455 16.74 37.67 -10.11
C TYR A 455 15.74 37.73 -11.28
N ARG A 456 15.99 36.98 -12.37
CA ARG A 456 15.08 36.92 -13.53
C ARG A 456 13.71 36.34 -13.17
N ASN A 457 13.65 35.32 -12.32
CA ASN A 457 12.37 34.75 -11.87
C ASN A 457 11.63 35.74 -10.99
N MET A 458 12.30 36.33 -10.00
CA MET A 458 11.71 37.38 -9.17
C MET A 458 11.17 38.53 -10.02
N TRP A 459 11.95 39.03 -10.98
CA TRP A 459 11.53 40.07 -11.93
C TRP A 459 10.28 39.65 -12.72
N ARG A 460 10.26 38.42 -13.25
CA ARG A 460 9.11 37.89 -14.00
C ARG A 460 7.86 37.80 -13.13
N HIS A 461 7.97 37.28 -11.91
CA HIS A 461 6.86 37.24 -10.95
C HIS A 461 6.34 38.63 -10.59
N CYS A 462 7.25 39.59 -10.38
CA CYS A 462 6.91 40.99 -10.15
C CYS A 462 6.26 41.66 -11.38
N SER A 463 6.52 41.14 -12.60
CA SER A 463 5.95 41.68 -13.85
C SER A 463 4.58 41.12 -14.24
N LEU A 464 4.11 40.05 -13.57
CA LEU A 464 2.76 39.52 -13.81
C LEU A 464 1.72 40.51 -13.30
N LYS A 465 0.58 40.64 -14.01
CA LYS A 465 -0.54 41.45 -13.50
C LYS A 465 -1.04 40.80 -12.22
N TRP A 466 -0.91 41.50 -11.09
CA TRP A 466 -1.48 41.04 -9.83
C TRP A 466 -3.00 41.11 -9.97
N PRO A 467 -3.74 39.97 -10.00
CA PRO A 467 -5.15 40.05 -9.65
C PRO A 467 -5.16 40.65 -8.24
N SER A 468 -5.93 41.70 -8.04
CA SER A 468 -6.09 42.35 -6.75
C SER A 468 -6.51 41.29 -5.73
N CYS A 469 -5.58 40.76 -4.95
CA CYS A 469 -5.94 39.83 -3.88
C CYS A 469 -6.86 40.63 -2.96
N PRO A 470 -8.12 40.19 -2.76
CA PRO A 470 -9.10 40.98 -2.04
C PRO A 470 -8.50 41.30 -0.66
N GLN A 471 -8.29 42.59 -0.38
CA GLN A 471 -7.54 43.08 0.80
C GLN A 471 -8.11 42.56 2.14
N LYS A 472 -9.29 41.93 2.14
CA LYS A 472 -9.95 41.32 3.30
C LYS A 472 -9.49 39.89 3.65
N GLN A 473 -8.59 39.24 2.89
CA GLN A 473 -8.15 37.86 3.15
C GLN A 473 -6.69 37.71 3.61
N LEU A 474 -5.98 38.81 3.93
CA LEU A 474 -4.64 38.74 4.51
C LEU A 474 -4.61 38.27 5.99
N SER A 475 -5.77 37.95 6.57
CA SER A 475 -5.87 37.31 7.89
C SER A 475 -5.77 35.78 7.78
N ASN A 476 -4.57 35.25 7.99
CA ASN A 476 -4.20 33.87 8.31
C ASN A 476 -4.66 32.69 7.41
N ASN A 477 -5.51 32.85 6.39
CA ASN A 477 -5.81 31.79 5.42
C ASN A 477 -6.08 32.39 4.04
N CYS A 478 -5.00 32.63 3.28
CA CYS A 478 -5.10 32.98 1.86
C CYS A 478 -5.50 31.70 1.09
N ASP A 479 -6.69 31.67 0.50
CA ASP A 479 -7.14 30.54 -0.30
C ASP A 479 -6.31 30.48 -1.61
N VAL A 480 -5.44 29.49 -1.70
CA VAL A 480 -4.27 29.43 -2.62
C VAL A 480 -4.69 29.33 -4.09
N THR A 481 -5.94 28.95 -4.34
CA THR A 481 -6.50 28.70 -5.67
C THR A 481 -6.79 29.99 -6.46
N THR A 482 -6.93 31.14 -5.80
CA THR A 482 -7.40 32.39 -6.46
C THR A 482 -6.41 33.55 -6.41
N CYS A 483 -5.39 33.52 -5.55
CA CYS A 483 -4.39 34.58 -5.42
C CYS A 483 -3.01 34.09 -5.89
N THR A 484 -2.64 34.42 -7.14
CA THR A 484 -1.33 34.08 -7.73
C THR A 484 -0.15 34.55 -6.87
N GLY A 485 -0.27 35.72 -6.22
CA GLY A 485 0.73 36.23 -5.28
C GLY A 485 0.96 35.30 -4.06
N CYS A 486 -0.09 34.69 -3.52
CA CYS A 486 0.02 33.74 -2.41
C CYS A 486 0.64 32.40 -2.86
N SER A 487 0.30 31.90 -4.05
CA SER A 487 0.92 30.70 -4.63
C SER A 487 2.44 30.88 -4.82
N TYR A 488 2.87 32.07 -5.27
CA TYR A 488 4.29 32.41 -5.39
C TYR A 488 5.01 32.53 -4.04
N ALA A 489 4.39 33.18 -3.06
CA ALA A 489 4.95 33.26 -1.71
C ALA A 489 5.13 31.85 -1.08
N LYS A 490 4.15 30.95 -1.27
CA LYS A 490 4.22 29.55 -0.83
C LYS A 490 5.33 28.78 -1.54
N PHE A 491 5.47 28.95 -2.87
CA PHE A 491 6.55 28.36 -3.66
C PHE A 491 7.93 28.76 -3.12
N TRP A 492 8.20 30.07 -2.98
CA TRP A 492 9.48 30.55 -2.47
C TRP A 492 9.72 30.15 -1.02
N LYS A 493 8.68 30.14 -0.18
CA LYS A 493 8.76 29.64 1.20
C LYS A 493 9.18 28.16 1.25
N LYS A 494 8.57 27.31 0.43
CA LYS A 494 8.94 25.87 0.35
C LYS A 494 10.33 25.69 -0.26
N LEU A 495 10.64 26.40 -1.34
CA LEU A 495 11.94 26.35 -2.00
C LEU A 495 13.07 26.77 -1.06
N LEU A 496 12.83 27.75 -0.17
CA LEU A 496 13.80 28.27 0.80
C LEU A 496 13.63 27.66 2.21
N ASP A 497 12.80 26.63 2.40
CA ASP A 497 12.54 26.08 3.72
C ASP A 497 13.81 25.49 4.34
N LYS A 498 14.06 25.86 5.60
CA LYS A 498 15.36 25.79 6.27
C LYS A 498 15.83 24.39 6.57
N LYS A 499 14.92 23.40 6.66
CA LYS A 499 15.29 22.00 6.94
C LYS A 499 16.16 21.37 5.85
N PHE A 500 16.12 21.87 4.62
CA PHE A 500 16.88 21.29 3.49
C PHE A 500 18.27 21.92 3.29
N PHE A 501 18.42 23.24 3.50
CA PHE A 501 19.66 23.95 3.17
C PHE A 501 20.69 24.02 4.31
N PHE A 502 20.27 23.91 5.57
CA PHE A 502 21.17 24.04 6.73
C PHE A 502 21.88 22.74 7.14
N GLU A 503 21.54 21.60 6.56
CA GLU A 503 22.33 20.36 6.68
C GLU A 503 23.49 20.32 5.66
N CYS A 504 23.54 21.27 4.71
CA CYS A 504 24.70 21.48 3.84
C CYS A 504 25.66 22.50 4.48
N PRO A 505 26.93 22.16 4.78
CA PRO A 505 27.85 23.02 5.53
C PRO A 505 28.40 24.23 4.74
N THR A 506 27.75 24.62 3.64
CA THR A 506 28.23 25.72 2.78
C THR A 506 27.22 26.87 2.75
N ASN A 507 27.62 28.02 3.33
CA ASN A 507 26.93 29.33 3.33
C ASN A 507 26.74 29.94 1.91
N ARG A 508 26.27 29.18 0.92
CA ARG A 508 26.20 29.62 -0.49
C ARG A 508 24.93 30.41 -0.84
N LEU A 509 23.88 30.30 -0.03
CA LEU A 509 22.56 30.90 -0.30
C LEU A 509 22.13 32.00 0.70
N THR A 510 22.99 32.33 1.68
CA THR A 510 22.82 33.54 2.50
C THR A 510 22.96 34.83 1.71
#